data_AF-F0Y9P1-F1
#
_entry.id   AF-F0Y9P1-F1
#
_cell.length_a   1.000
_cell.length_b   1.000
_cell.length_c   1.000
_cell.angle_alpha   90.00
_cell.angle_beta   90.00
_cell.angle_gamma   90.00
#
_symmetry.space_group_name_H-M   'P 1'
#
loop_
_entity.id
_entity.type
_entity.pdbx_description
1 polymer ?
#
loop_
_entity_poly.entity_id
_entity_poly.type
_entity_poly.pdbx_seq_one_letter_code
_entity_poly.pdbx_strand_id
1 'polypeptide(L)'
;MGDAPKRPTRKLYIPVKEFPNVCFMGLILGPRGNHHKRMERDTLCKIRIRGKGSLREGSRGKDQQRDLDDDKDDMHVWVEGPSEAHVQQAVDMIEPLLNPESAKIDELKEKHQTELAEINGTTRTE
;
A
#
# COMPACT_ATOMS: atom_id res chain seq x y z
N MET A 1 15.22 6.20 32.07
CA MET A 1 14.15 5.92 31.08
C MET A 1 14.85 5.71 29.75
N GLY A 2 14.97 4.47 29.29
CA GLY A 2 15.52 4.20 27.97
C GLY A 2 14.40 4.33 26.97
N ASP A 3 14.31 5.47 26.29
CA ASP A 3 13.50 5.58 25.09
C ASP A 3 14.01 4.52 24.12
N ALA A 4 13.23 3.46 23.88
CA ALA A 4 13.53 2.48 22.85
C ALA A 4 13.82 3.25 21.55
N PRO A 5 14.84 2.87 20.77
CA PRO A 5 15.17 3.59 19.54
C PRO A 5 13.91 3.64 18.67
N LYS A 6 13.35 4.84 18.52
CA LYS A 6 12.15 5.04 17.70
C LYS A 6 12.56 4.72 16.27
N ARG A 7 11.99 3.64 15.74
CA ARG A 7 12.17 3.29 14.34
C ARG A 7 11.70 4.46 13.49
N PRO A 8 12.44 4.87 12.46
CA PRO A 8 11.98 5.91 11.55
C PRO A 8 10.65 5.48 10.93
N THR A 9 9.71 6.42 10.90
CA THR A 9 8.38 6.22 10.35
C THR A 9 8.03 7.34 9.38
N ARG A 10 7.24 7.02 8.36
CA ARG A 10 6.72 7.98 7.40
C ARG A 10 5.24 7.73 7.14
N LYS A 11 4.49 8.82 7.03
CA LYS A 11 3.07 8.80 6.68
C LYS A 11 2.89 9.46 5.31
N LEU A 12 2.27 8.76 4.38
CA LEU A 12 1.95 9.23 3.04
C LEU A 12 0.44 9.24 2.86
N TYR A 13 -0.14 10.42 2.66
CA TYR A 13 -1.57 10.57 2.46
C TYR A 13 -1.94 10.18 1.03
N ILE A 14 -3.00 9.38 0.88
CA ILE A 14 -3.51 8.97 -0.42
C ILE A 14 -4.51 10.03 -0.89
N PRO A 15 -4.35 10.63 -2.08
CA PRO A 15 -5.22 11.69 -2.58
C PRO A 15 -6.56 11.16 -3.10
N VAL A 16 -7.27 10.38 -2.27
CA VAL A 16 -8.61 9.83 -2.56
C VAL A 16 -9.67 10.92 -2.72
N LYS A 17 -9.44 12.11 -2.14
CA LYS A 17 -10.31 13.28 -2.29
C LYS A 17 -10.21 13.91 -3.67
N GLU A 18 -9.00 13.98 -4.22
CA GLU A 18 -8.75 14.53 -5.57
C GLU A 18 -9.09 13.51 -6.65
N PHE A 19 -8.80 12.22 -6.40
CA PHE A 19 -8.99 11.15 -7.36
C PHE A 19 -9.86 10.01 -6.80
N PRO A 20 -11.16 10.27 -6.51
CA PRO A 20 -12.05 9.26 -5.92
C PRO A 20 -12.34 8.07 -6.86
N ASN A 21 -12.14 8.23 -8.16
CA ASN A 21 -12.34 7.18 -9.16
C ASN A 21 -11.14 6.22 -9.28
N VAL A 22 -10.03 6.49 -8.58
CA VAL A 22 -8.81 5.67 -8.67
C VAL A 22 -8.70 4.74 -7.47
N CYS A 23 -8.54 3.45 -7.76
CA CYS A 23 -8.32 2.41 -6.75
C CYS A 23 -6.86 2.33 -6.29
N PHE A 24 -6.39 3.31 -5.52
CA PHE A 24 -5.02 3.35 -4.99
C PHE A 24 -4.62 2.11 -4.19
N MET A 25 -5.54 1.54 -3.39
CA MET A 25 -5.26 0.28 -2.69
C MET A 25 -4.87 -0.84 -3.64
N GLY A 26 -5.55 -0.95 -4.78
CA GLY A 26 -5.25 -1.98 -5.79
C GLY A 26 -3.87 -1.79 -6.42
N LEU A 27 -3.44 -0.53 -6.58
CA LEU A 27 -2.12 -0.19 -7.10
C LEU A 27 -1.01 -0.51 -6.09
N ILE A 28 -1.23 -0.21 -4.81
CA ILE A 28 -0.25 -0.44 -3.75
C ILE A 28 -0.17 -1.92 -3.39
N LEU A 29 -1.31 -2.59 -3.20
CA LEU A 29 -1.35 -4.01 -2.83
C LEU A 29 -0.96 -4.90 -4.02
N GLY A 30 -1.41 -4.56 -5.23
CA GLY A 30 -1.24 -5.38 -6.42
C GLY A 30 -2.01 -6.71 -6.36
N PRO A 31 -1.80 -7.60 -7.33
CA PRO A 31 -2.52 -8.87 -7.42
C PRO A 31 -2.22 -9.74 -6.20
N ARG A 32 -3.28 -10.19 -5.51
CA ARG A 32 -3.21 -10.95 -4.24
C ARG A 32 -2.34 -10.31 -3.12
N GLY A 33 -2.08 -9.01 -3.18
CA GLY A 33 -1.19 -8.35 -2.21
C GLY A 33 0.30 -8.61 -2.45
N ASN A 34 0.69 -9.17 -3.60
CA ASN A 34 2.10 -9.49 -3.89
C ASN A 34 2.96 -8.23 -4.04
N HIS A 35 2.42 -7.15 -4.62
CA HIS A 35 3.17 -5.93 -4.82
C HIS A 35 3.55 -5.29 -3.48
N HIS A 36 2.59 -5.18 -2.56
CA HIS A 36 2.84 -4.71 -1.19
C HIS A 36 3.86 -5.59 -0.44
N LYS A 37 3.69 -6.92 -0.46
CA LYS A 37 4.65 -7.85 0.16
C LYS A 37 6.05 -7.72 -0.42
N ARG A 38 6.15 -7.48 -1.73
CA ARG A 38 7.42 -7.27 -2.41
C ARG A 38 8.06 -5.96 -1.97
N MET A 39 7.32 -4.86 -1.88
CA MET A 39 7.83 -3.59 -1.37
C MET A 39 8.37 -3.75 0.06
N GLU A 40 7.62 -4.41 0.95
CA GLU A 40 8.07 -4.66 2.33
C GLU A 40 9.36 -5.50 2.36
N ARG A 41 9.46 -6.53 1.51
CA ARG A 41 10.65 -7.39 1.44
C ARG A 41 11.87 -6.67 0.86
N ASP A 42 11.67 -5.82 -0.15
CA ASP A 42 12.74 -5.11 -0.86
C ASP A 42 13.34 -4.00 0.01
N THR A 43 12.47 -3.27 0.73
CA THR A 43 12.87 -2.16 1.60
C THR A 43 13.16 -2.57 3.03
N LEU A 44 12.81 -3.80 3.42
CA LEU A 44 12.81 -4.23 4.82
C LEU A 44 11.96 -3.33 5.73
N CYS A 45 11.02 -2.58 5.13
CA CYS A 45 10.08 -1.74 5.84
C CYS A 45 8.75 -2.47 6.05
N LYS A 46 8.06 -2.04 7.10
CA LYS A 46 6.69 -2.43 7.42
C LYS A 46 5.76 -1.38 6.83
N ILE A 47 4.92 -1.79 5.89
CA ILE A 47 4.00 -0.91 5.16
C ILE A 47 2.58 -1.26 5.58
N ARG A 48 1.82 -0.29 6.09
CA ARG A 48 0.44 -0.45 6.55
C ARG A 48 -0.45 0.59 5.92
N ILE A 49 -1.53 0.16 5.28
CA ILE A 49 -2.56 1.07 4.78
C ILE A 49 -3.59 1.26 5.90
N ARG A 50 -3.85 2.51 6.26
CA ARG A 50 -4.78 2.92 7.32
C ARG A 50 -5.66 4.09 6.90
N GLY A 51 -6.51 4.58 7.79
CA GLY A 51 -7.45 5.66 7.53
C GLY A 51 -8.79 5.21 6.93
N LYS A 52 -9.70 6.18 6.82
CA LYS A 52 -11.09 6.00 6.39
C LYS A 52 -11.17 5.43 4.96
N GLY A 53 -11.84 4.29 4.79
CA GLY A 53 -12.00 3.60 3.50
C GLY A 53 -10.92 2.57 3.16
N SER A 54 -9.93 2.36 4.03
CA SER A 54 -8.92 1.29 3.89
C SER A 54 -9.48 -0.13 4.12
N LEU A 55 -10.73 -0.25 4.61
CA LEU A 55 -11.36 -1.54 4.85
C LEU A 55 -12.42 -1.82 3.78
N ARG A 56 -12.24 -2.91 3.03
CA ARG A 56 -13.31 -3.46 2.19
C ARG A 56 -14.44 -3.91 3.11
N GLU A 57 -15.65 -3.46 2.81
CA GLU A 57 -16.88 -3.83 3.52
C GLU A 57 -16.99 -5.37 3.57
N GLY A 58 -16.75 -5.96 4.75
CA GLY A 58 -16.81 -7.42 4.97
C GLY A 58 -15.60 -8.10 5.63
N SER A 59 -14.44 -7.44 5.78
CA SER A 59 -13.22 -8.06 6.34
C SER A 59 -12.83 -7.57 7.74
N ARG A 60 -13.78 -7.47 8.68
CA ARG A 60 -13.48 -7.14 10.09
C ARG A 60 -12.89 -8.35 10.83
N GLY A 61 -11.57 -8.53 10.74
CA GLY A 61 -10.82 -9.47 11.59
C GLY A 61 -10.53 -8.89 12.98
N LYS A 62 -10.39 -9.77 13.99
CA LYS A 62 -10.19 -9.42 15.42
C LYS A 62 -8.95 -8.57 15.75
N ASP A 63 -7.97 -8.45 14.84
CA ASP A 63 -6.74 -7.68 15.08
C ASP A 63 -6.93 -6.16 14.95
N GLN A 64 -8.01 -5.71 14.31
CA GLN A 64 -8.25 -4.29 13.99
C GLN A 64 -9.01 -3.49 15.05
N GLN A 65 -9.41 -4.11 16.17
CA GLN A 65 -10.11 -3.39 17.24
C GLN A 65 -9.23 -2.35 17.96
N ARG A 66 -7.92 -2.33 17.70
CA ARG A 66 -6.98 -1.37 18.29
C ARG A 66 -6.88 -0.04 17.52
N ASP A 67 -7.43 0.06 16.31
CA ASP A 67 -7.26 1.22 15.42
C ASP A 67 -8.55 2.08 15.30
N LEU A 68 -9.39 2.10 16.33
CA LEU A 68 -10.65 2.88 16.37
C LEU A 68 -10.44 4.41 16.25
N ASP A 69 -9.27 4.93 16.65
CA ASP A 69 -8.91 6.34 16.47
C ASP A 69 -8.43 6.67 15.05
N ASP A 70 -7.98 5.65 14.29
CA ASP A 70 -7.42 5.81 12.94
C ASP A 70 -8.54 5.97 11.87
N ASP A 71 -9.78 5.61 12.20
CA ASP A 71 -10.97 5.79 11.33
C ASP A 71 -11.36 7.26 11.13
N LYS A 72 -10.81 8.17 11.95
CA LYS A 72 -10.98 9.62 11.80
C LYS A 72 -9.98 10.25 10.83
N ASP A 73 -8.88 9.57 10.55
CA ASP A 73 -7.81 10.09 9.71
C ASP A 73 -8.06 9.75 8.24
N ASP A 74 -7.60 10.64 7.35
CA ASP A 74 -7.70 10.42 5.91
C ASP A 74 -6.90 9.18 5.50
N MET A 75 -7.32 8.55 4.40
CA MET A 75 -6.67 7.34 3.92
C MET A 75 -5.17 7.58 3.67
N HIS A 76 -4.32 6.76 4.29
CA HIS A 76 -2.88 6.96 4.25
C HIS A 76 -2.09 5.64 4.33
N VAL A 77 -0.85 5.69 3.87
CA VAL A 77 0.13 4.61 4.01
C VAL A 77 1.13 4.97 5.09
N TRP A 78 1.26 4.11 6.08
CA TRP A 78 2.24 4.22 7.16
C TRP A 78 3.39 3.25 6.91
N VAL A 79 4.60 3.78 6.85
CA VAL A 79 5.84 3.05 6.59
C VAL A 79 6.71 3.14 7.84
N GLU A 80 7.19 2.02 8.35
CA GLU A 80 8.17 1.94 9.44
C GLU A 80 9.36 1.10 9.00
N GLY A 81 10.59 1.58 9.21
CA GLY A 81 11.78 0.85 8.78
C GLY A 81 12.87 0.80 9.84
N PRO A 82 13.95 0.03 9.58
CA PRO A 82 15.11 -0.02 10.45
C PRO A 82 15.99 1.24 10.34
N SER A 83 15.90 2.00 9.24
CA SER A 83 16.68 3.23 9.02
C SER A 83 15.94 4.18 8.08
N GLU A 84 16.27 5.48 8.13
CA GLU A 84 15.63 6.49 7.27
C GLU A 84 15.82 6.19 5.78
N ALA A 85 16.97 5.63 5.38
CA ALA A 85 17.22 5.22 3.99
C ALA A 85 16.21 4.17 3.49
N HIS A 86 15.90 3.17 4.32
CA HIS A 86 14.92 2.12 3.99
C HIS A 86 13.51 2.70 3.89
N VAL A 87 13.15 3.56 4.85
CA VAL A 87 11.86 4.26 4.84
C VAL A 87 11.73 5.14 3.61
N GLN A 88 12.78 5.90 3.27
CA GLN A 88 12.80 6.74 2.09
C GLN A 88 12.72 5.93 0.79
N GLN A 89 13.35 4.76 0.73
CA GLN A 89 13.24 3.86 -0.41
C GLN A 89 11.81 3.33 -0.57
N ALA A 90 11.15 2.95 0.53
CA ALA A 90 9.73 2.57 0.50
C ALA A 90 8.84 3.73 0.06
N VAL A 91 9.14 4.95 0.51
CA VAL A 91 8.42 6.16 0.09
C VAL A 91 8.58 6.43 -1.40
N ASP A 92 9.79 6.32 -1.95
CA ASP A 92 10.07 6.50 -3.38
C ASP A 92 9.32 5.49 -4.25
N MET A 93 9.07 4.27 -3.74
CA MET A 93 8.23 3.28 -4.42
C MET A 93 6.73 3.58 -4.33
N ILE A 94 6.27 4.21 -3.23
CA ILE A 94 4.84 4.46 -2.98
C ILE A 94 4.40 5.80 -3.58
N GLU A 95 5.20 6.87 -3.50
CA GLU A 95 4.92 8.19 -4.07
C GLU A 95 4.37 8.15 -5.51
N PRO A 96 5.01 7.44 -6.48
CA PRO A 96 4.50 7.37 -7.84
C PRO A 96 3.14 6.66 -7.92
N LEU A 97 2.81 5.77 -6.97
CA LEU A 97 1.51 5.10 -6.91
C LEU A 97 0.40 6.03 -6.44
N LEU A 98 0.75 7.08 -5.69
CA LEU A 98 -0.19 8.08 -5.19
C LEU A 98 -0.52 9.15 -6.24
N ASN A 99 0.22 9.20 -7.35
CA ASN A 99 -0.04 10.11 -8.45
C ASN A 99 -0.65 9.36 -9.66
N PRO A 100 -1.99 9.35 -9.82
CA PRO A 100 -2.65 8.58 -10.87
C PRO A 100 -2.38 9.09 -12.29
N GLU A 101 -1.93 10.35 -12.43
CA GLU A 101 -1.58 10.97 -13.71
C GLU A 101 -0.14 10.65 -14.15
N SER A 102 0.64 9.97 -13.30
CA SER A 102 1.96 9.49 -13.70
C SER A 102 1.84 8.41 -14.77
N ALA A 103 2.57 8.56 -15.88
CA ALA A 103 2.61 7.58 -16.97
C ALA A 103 2.90 6.14 -16.50
N LYS A 104 3.68 6.01 -15.42
CA LYS A 104 4.00 4.72 -14.76
C LYS A 104 2.79 3.96 -14.22
N ILE A 105 1.66 4.63 -13.97
CA ILE A 105 0.46 3.99 -13.41
C ILE A 105 -0.22 3.09 -14.45
N ASP A 106 -0.24 3.51 -15.70
CA ASP A 106 -0.88 2.73 -16.78
C ASP A 106 -0.10 1.43 -17.01
N GLU A 107 1.23 1.54 -17.12
CA GLU A 107 2.15 0.39 -17.21
C GLU A 107 2.02 -0.55 -16.01
N LEU A 108 1.91 -0.01 -14.80
CA LEU A 108 1.76 -0.81 -13.59
C LEU A 108 0.40 -1.52 -13.53
N LYS A 109 -0.67 -0.84 -13.93
CA LYS A 109 -2.02 -1.43 -14.00
C LYS A 109 -2.04 -2.60 -14.98
N GLU A 110 -1.48 -2.42 -16.17
CA GLU A 110 -1.36 -3.48 -17.16
C GLU A 110 -0.56 -4.65 -16.59
N LYS A 111 0.60 -4.39 -15.98
CA LYS A 111 1.43 -5.42 -15.36
C LYS A 111 0.69 -6.20 -14.27
N HIS A 112 -0.06 -5.51 -13.40
CA HIS A 112 -0.86 -6.15 -12.37
C HIS A 112 -2.00 -7.00 -12.95
N GLN A 113 -2.64 -6.55 -14.03
CA GLN A 113 -3.69 -7.32 -14.70
C GLN A 113 -3.13 -8.58 -15.36
N THR A 114 -2.00 -8.46 -16.05
CA THR A 114 -1.28 -9.58 -16.65
C THR A 114 -0.86 -10.60 -15.57
N GLU A 115 -0.18 -10.15 -14.52
CA GLU A 115 0.26 -11.02 -13.43
C GLU A 115 -0.94 -11.67 -12.71
N LEU A 116 -2.06 -10.95 -12.54
CA LEU A 116 -3.29 -11.51 -11.98
C LEU A 116 -3.90 -12.61 -12.88
N ALA A 117 -3.90 -12.42 -14.19
CA ALA A 117 -4.40 -13.38 -15.16
C ALA A 117 -3.56 -14.68 -15.17
N GLU A 118 -2.23 -14.53 -15.08
CA GLU A 118 -1.31 -15.66 -14.91
C GLU A 118 -1.56 -16.41 -13.60
N ILE A 119 -1.68 -15.67 -12.48
CA ILE A 119 -1.94 -16.23 -11.14
C ILE A 119 -3.28 -16.96 -11.05
N ASN A 120 -4.30 -16.46 -11.74
CA ASN A 120 -5.63 -17.09 -11.78
C ASN A 120 -5.71 -18.26 -12.78
N GLY A 121 -4.61 -18.60 -13.46
CA GLY A 121 -4.57 -19.74 -14.38
C GLY A 121 -5.47 -19.54 -15.59
N THR A 122 -5.73 -18.30 -16.02
CA THR A 122 -6.38 -18.05 -17.32
C THR A 122 -5.34 -18.07 -18.43
N THR A 123 -4.40 -19.01 -18.40
CA THR A 123 -3.98 -19.64 -19.64
C THR A 123 -5.21 -20.36 -20.15
N ARG A 124 -5.92 -19.71 -21.08
CA ARG A 124 -6.77 -20.41 -22.04
C ARG A 124 -5.83 -21.33 -22.83
N THR A 125 -5.47 -22.45 -22.23
CA THR A 125 -4.98 -23.61 -22.95
C THR A 125 -6.24 -24.21 -23.56
N GLU A 126 -6.17 -24.36 -24.88
CA GLU A 126 -7.26 -24.63 -25.82
C GLU A 126 -8.28 -25.71 -25.42
#